data_AF-Q2CCY2-F1
#
_entry.id   AF-Q2CCY2-F1
#
_cell.length_a   1.000
_cell.length_b   1.000
_cell.length_c   1.000
_cell.angle_alpha   90.00
_cell.angle_beta   90.00
_cell.angle_gamma   90.00
#
_symmetry.space_group_name_H-M   'P 1'
#
loop_
_entity.id
_entity.type
_entity.pdbx_description
1 polymer ?
#
loop_
_entity_poly.entity_id
_entity_poly.type
_entity_poly.pdbx_seq_one_letter_code
_entity_poly.pdbx_strand_id
1 'polypeptide(L)'
;MLKPIATAFCTLLTANMALAPGEASADHRYDLYPPTYHLGDSLYDLYEYDDESSPIMPLPGYGEEEGDDWRWDDAPAPAAPGPVPGFCLVDTPTGRGTLTLLRKRCLLRNYADYDRLPGICHVRTRTPEGRSRSGYLPGCLAAEGFRIAF
;
A
#
# COMPACT_ATOMS: atom_id res chain seq x y z
N MET A 1 28.51 -21.59 66.38
CA MET A 1 28.75 -20.14 66.48
C MET A 1 30.02 -19.80 65.69
N LEU A 2 29.89 -18.80 64.80
CA LEU A 2 30.90 -18.05 64.05
C LEU A 2 31.85 -18.75 63.05
N LYS A 3 31.55 -18.53 61.76
CA LYS A 3 32.52 -18.37 60.66
C LYS A 3 33.27 -17.04 60.85
N PRO A 4 34.52 -16.94 60.37
CA PRO A 4 34.98 -15.73 59.72
C PRO A 4 35.28 -16.00 58.24
N ILE A 5 34.71 -15.10 57.43
CA ILE A 5 34.87 -14.95 56.00
C ILE A 5 36.25 -14.33 55.77
N ALA A 6 37.11 -15.01 55.01
CA ALA A 6 38.36 -14.45 54.50
C ALA A 6 38.25 -14.30 52.98
N THR A 7 38.38 -13.05 52.58
CA THR A 7 38.27 -12.45 51.27
C THR A 7 39.45 -12.80 50.35
N ALA A 8 39.19 -12.64 49.05
CA ALA A 8 40.14 -12.47 47.96
C ALA A 8 40.82 -13.74 47.40
N PHE A 9 40.45 -14.09 46.17
CA PHE A 9 41.42 -14.00 45.06
C PHE A 9 40.67 -13.74 43.75
N CYS A 10 40.72 -12.47 43.34
CA CYS A 10 40.40 -12.00 42.02
C CYS A 10 41.50 -12.52 41.07
N THR A 11 41.17 -13.46 40.18
CA THR A 11 41.96 -13.72 38.97
C THR A 11 41.00 -13.80 37.78
N LEU A 12 40.69 -12.61 37.27
CA LEU A 12 40.24 -12.40 35.89
C LEU A 12 41.39 -12.78 34.95
N LEU A 13 41.23 -13.83 34.14
CA LEU A 13 41.90 -13.97 32.85
C LEU A 13 41.42 -15.21 32.09
N THR A 14 40.54 -15.01 31.12
CA THR A 14 40.86 -15.28 29.71
C THR A 14 39.77 -14.68 28.84
N ALA A 15 40.19 -13.68 28.08
CA ALA A 15 39.43 -13.09 27.00
C ALA A 15 39.05 -14.18 25.99
N ASN A 16 37.78 -14.24 25.61
CA ASN A 16 37.41 -14.74 24.30
C ASN A 16 36.65 -13.64 23.57
N MET A 17 37.43 -12.97 22.73
CA MET A 17 37.07 -12.43 21.42
C MET A 17 35.75 -11.67 21.31
N ALA A 18 35.95 -10.35 21.30
CA ALA A 18 35.23 -9.39 20.49
C ALA A 18 34.52 -10.00 19.26
N LEU A 19 33.18 -9.96 19.27
CA LEU A 19 32.39 -9.80 18.07
C LEU A 19 31.59 -8.50 18.19
N ALA A 20 32.11 -7.46 17.55
CA ALA A 20 31.34 -6.36 16.99
C ALA A 20 32.09 -5.89 15.73
N PRO A 21 31.45 -5.30 14.72
CA PRO A 21 30.02 -5.14 14.46
C PRO A 21 29.62 -5.89 13.17
N GLY A 22 28.56 -6.70 13.24
CA GLY A 22 27.87 -7.10 12.02
C GLY A 22 27.04 -5.92 11.54
N GLU A 23 27.63 -5.05 10.72
CA GLU A 23 26.88 -4.09 9.90
C GLU A 23 26.00 -4.91 8.94
N ALA A 24 24.84 -5.34 9.41
CA ALA A 24 23.78 -5.81 8.54
C ALA A 24 23.18 -4.57 7.88
N SER A 25 23.90 -4.15 6.83
CA SER A 25 23.45 -3.23 5.80
C SER A 25 22.02 -3.58 5.43
N ALA A 26 21.16 -2.57 5.45
CA ALA A 26 19.77 -2.64 5.07
C ALA A 26 19.64 -3.25 3.67
N ASP A 27 19.09 -4.46 3.58
CA ASP A 27 18.46 -4.92 2.35
C ASP A 27 16.94 -4.91 2.58
N HIS A 28 16.36 -3.73 2.36
CA HIS A 28 14.93 -3.52 2.24
C HIS A 28 14.41 -4.20 0.98
N ARG A 29 14.26 -5.52 1.05
CA ARG A 29 13.42 -6.26 0.12
C ARG A 29 12.05 -6.46 0.74
N TYR A 30 11.30 -5.37 0.85
CA TYR A 30 9.85 -5.47 0.77
C TYR A 30 9.58 -5.94 -0.65
N ASP A 31 8.90 -7.07 -0.81
CA ASP A 31 8.32 -7.49 -2.09
C ASP A 31 7.19 -6.49 -2.44
N LEU A 32 7.60 -5.27 -2.81
CA LEU A 32 6.83 -4.30 -3.56
C LEU A 32 6.62 -4.96 -4.91
N TYR A 33 5.53 -5.69 -5.04
CA TYR A 33 5.01 -6.00 -6.36
C TYR A 33 4.41 -4.67 -6.86
N PRO A 34 5.01 -3.97 -7.84
CA PRO A 34 4.31 -2.87 -8.47
C PRO A 34 3.02 -3.46 -9.08
N PRO A 35 1.85 -2.85 -8.89
CA PRO A 35 0.78 -3.07 -9.85
C PRO A 35 1.32 -2.55 -11.18
N THR A 36 1.62 -3.45 -12.12
CA THR A 36 1.74 -3.08 -13.52
C THR A 36 0.37 -2.58 -13.93
N TYR A 37 0.15 -1.27 -13.78
CA TYR A 37 -0.81 -0.56 -14.59
C TYR A 37 -0.29 -0.73 -16.02
N HIS A 38 -0.82 -1.73 -16.72
CA HIS A 38 -0.78 -1.72 -18.17
C HIS A 38 -1.56 -0.49 -18.59
N LEU A 39 -0.85 0.63 -18.76
CA LEU A 39 -1.25 1.65 -19.71
C LEU A 39 -1.43 0.90 -21.02
N GLY A 40 -2.69 0.79 -21.45
CA GLY A 40 -3.06 0.26 -22.75
C GLY A 40 -2.56 1.23 -23.81
N ASP A 41 -1.26 1.16 -24.07
CA ASP A 41 -0.65 1.66 -25.28
C ASP A 41 -0.43 0.47 -26.22
N SER A 42 -0.86 0.67 -27.47
CA SER A 42 -0.94 -0.28 -28.58
C SER A 42 -2.14 -1.22 -28.56
N LEU A 43 -3.15 -0.88 -29.37
CA LEU A 43 -3.68 -1.72 -30.46
C LEU A 43 -4.93 -1.06 -31.10
N TYR A 44 -4.76 0.13 -31.66
CA TYR A 44 -5.64 0.66 -32.72
C TYR A 44 -4.79 1.34 -33.79
N ASP A 45 -3.81 0.60 -34.30
CA ASP A 45 -3.21 0.86 -35.60
C ASP A 45 -3.24 -0.47 -36.33
N LEU A 46 -4.24 -0.62 -37.21
CA LEU A 46 -4.35 -1.52 -38.37
C LEU A 46 -5.83 -1.65 -38.77
N TYR A 47 -6.41 -0.55 -39.24
CA TYR A 47 -7.51 -0.62 -40.21
C TYR A 47 -7.21 0.40 -41.31
N GLU A 48 -6.36 -0.02 -42.22
CA GLU A 48 -6.26 0.54 -43.56
C GLU A 48 -7.52 0.05 -44.30
N TYR A 49 -8.49 0.95 -44.47
CA TYR A 49 -9.78 0.68 -45.10
C TYR A 49 -9.83 1.46 -46.41
N ASP A 50 -9.23 0.91 -47.46
CA ASP A 50 -9.49 1.33 -48.84
C ASP A 50 -10.66 0.49 -49.36
N ASP A 51 -11.85 1.08 -49.45
CA ASP A 51 -12.69 0.96 -50.65
C ASP A 51 -13.77 2.04 -50.65
N GLU A 52 -13.94 2.63 -51.82
CA GLU A 52 -14.88 3.67 -52.16
C GLU A 52 -16.33 3.15 -52.02
N SER A 53 -17.28 4.06 -51.78
CA SER A 53 -18.74 3.84 -51.86
C SER A 53 -19.46 3.38 -50.58
N SER A 54 -19.59 4.29 -49.62
CA SER A 54 -20.73 4.25 -48.69
C SER A 54 -21.71 5.39 -49.03
N PRO A 55 -23.01 5.12 -49.20
CA PRO A 55 -23.99 6.17 -49.39
C PRO A 55 -24.07 7.05 -48.13
N ILE A 56 -23.90 8.36 -48.32
CA ILE A 56 -24.13 9.36 -47.27
C ILE A 56 -25.60 9.27 -46.87
N MET A 57 -25.88 8.63 -45.74
CA MET A 57 -27.18 8.73 -45.08
C MET A 57 -27.26 10.16 -44.55
N PRO A 58 -28.22 11.00 -44.99
CA PRO A 58 -28.39 12.31 -44.38
C PRO A 58 -28.84 12.09 -42.94
N LEU A 59 -27.93 12.41 -42.00
CA LEU A 59 -28.26 12.42 -40.58
C LEU A 59 -29.44 13.40 -40.38
N PRO A 60 -30.51 12.99 -39.69
CA PRO A 60 -31.60 13.90 -39.37
C PRO A 60 -31.04 15.06 -38.54
N GLY A 61 -31.48 16.27 -38.89
CA GLY A 61 -30.93 17.54 -38.45
C GLY A 61 -30.53 17.56 -36.98
N TYR A 62 -29.22 17.69 -36.77
CA TYR A 62 -28.69 18.42 -35.63
C TYR A 62 -29.23 19.84 -35.75
N GLY A 63 -30.24 20.15 -34.95
CA GLY A 63 -30.45 21.54 -34.56
C GLY A 63 -29.13 22.03 -33.99
N GLU A 64 -28.70 23.21 -34.43
CA GLU A 64 -27.62 23.97 -33.81
C GLU A 64 -28.12 24.44 -32.44
N GLU A 65 -28.37 23.49 -31.53
CA GLU A 65 -28.49 23.78 -30.12
C GLU A 65 -27.09 24.16 -29.69
N GLU A 66 -26.86 25.47 -29.58
CA GLU A 66 -25.77 26.13 -28.88
C GLU A 66 -25.28 25.21 -27.76
N GLY A 67 -24.23 24.46 -28.06
CA GLY A 67 -23.70 23.47 -27.14
C GLY A 67 -23.17 24.22 -25.94
N ASP A 68 -23.80 23.99 -24.80
CA ASP A 68 -23.26 24.39 -23.50
C ASP A 68 -21.82 23.88 -23.43
N ASP A 69 -20.86 24.79 -23.64
CA ASP A 69 -19.43 24.56 -23.52
C ASP A 69 -19.15 24.26 -22.04
N TRP A 70 -19.32 22.99 -21.65
CA TRP A 70 -18.98 22.51 -20.33
C TRP A 70 -17.47 22.62 -20.16
N ARG A 71 -17.05 23.80 -19.69
CA ARG A 71 -15.68 24.12 -19.29
C ARG A 71 -15.23 23.13 -18.22
N TRP A 72 -14.54 22.08 -18.65
CA TRP A 72 -14.00 21.01 -17.80
C TRP A 72 -13.09 21.53 -16.68
N ASP A 73 -12.57 22.76 -16.83
CA ASP A 73 -11.68 23.43 -15.87
C ASP A 73 -12.37 23.85 -14.55
N ASP A 74 -13.72 23.93 -14.52
CA ASP A 74 -14.47 24.35 -13.33
C ASP A 74 -15.07 23.19 -12.54
N ALA A 75 -14.83 21.94 -12.94
CA ALA A 75 -15.30 20.78 -12.20
C ALA A 75 -14.68 20.78 -10.78
N PRO A 76 -15.49 20.67 -9.71
CA PRO A 76 -14.95 20.65 -8.37
C PRO A 76 -14.01 19.46 -8.19
N ALA A 77 -12.87 19.69 -7.54
CA ALA A 77 -11.95 18.62 -7.19
C ALA A 77 -12.69 17.51 -6.42
N PRO A 78 -12.32 16.23 -6.64
CA PRO A 78 -12.96 15.14 -5.94
C PRO A 78 -12.84 15.34 -4.43
N ALA A 79 -13.93 15.10 -3.70
CA ALA A 79 -13.95 15.23 -2.25
C ALA A 79 -12.84 14.38 -1.63
N ALA A 80 -12.18 14.92 -0.59
CA ALA A 80 -11.18 14.20 0.17
C ALA A 80 -11.76 12.89 0.71
N PRO A 81 -10.97 11.78 0.77
CA PRO A 81 -11.46 10.52 1.30
C PRO A 81 -11.87 10.68 2.78
N GLY A 82 -12.91 9.94 3.17
CA GLY A 82 -13.35 9.87 4.56
C GLY A 82 -12.29 9.26 5.48
N PRO A 83 -12.44 9.43 6.81
CA PRO A 83 -11.52 8.83 7.76
C PRO A 83 -11.58 7.30 7.73
N VAL A 84 -10.40 6.67 7.75
CA VAL A 84 -10.22 5.23 7.80
C VAL A 84 -10.59 4.72 9.19
N PRO A 85 -11.43 3.67 9.32
CA PRO A 85 -11.84 3.14 10.61
C PRO A 85 -10.67 2.51 11.38
N GLY A 86 -10.30 3.10 12.51
CA GLY A 86 -9.22 2.63 13.38
C GLY A 86 -9.51 1.30 14.06
N PHE A 87 -10.77 0.90 14.23
CA PHE A 87 -11.11 -0.44 14.74
C PHE A 87 -10.70 -1.57 13.80
N CYS A 88 -10.37 -1.28 12.53
CA CYS A 88 -9.79 -2.25 11.61
C CYS A 88 -8.29 -2.48 11.84
N LEU A 89 -7.66 -1.68 12.69
CA LEU A 89 -6.26 -1.78 13.06
C LEU A 89 -6.06 -3.00 13.97
N VAL A 90 -5.10 -3.84 13.61
CA VAL A 90 -4.74 -5.02 14.41
C VAL A 90 -3.24 -5.25 14.38
N ASP A 91 -2.74 -5.79 15.48
CA ASP A 91 -1.39 -6.32 15.54
C ASP A 91 -1.37 -7.72 14.94
N THR A 92 -0.52 -7.91 13.94
CA THR A 92 -0.37 -9.18 13.23
C THR A 92 1.01 -9.76 13.50
N PRO A 93 1.11 -10.97 14.08
CA PRO A 93 2.39 -11.64 14.24
C PRO A 93 2.94 -12.03 12.86
N THR A 94 4.24 -11.85 12.69
CA THR A 94 5.01 -12.21 11.49
C THR A 94 6.25 -12.99 11.93
N GLY A 95 6.93 -13.66 10.99
CA GLY A 95 8.17 -14.37 11.30
C GLY A 95 9.32 -13.48 11.81
N ARG A 96 9.21 -12.15 11.69
CA ARG A 96 10.24 -11.17 12.11
C ARG A 96 9.80 -10.29 13.29
N GLY A 97 8.63 -10.56 13.89
CA GLY A 97 8.05 -9.73 14.94
C GLY A 97 6.59 -9.38 14.67
N THR A 98 6.09 -8.33 15.29
CA THR A 98 4.69 -7.90 15.14
C THR A 98 4.59 -6.70 14.21
N LEU A 99 3.59 -6.71 13.32
CA LEU A 99 3.28 -5.61 12.44
C LEU A 99 1.84 -5.15 12.63
N THR A 100 1.66 -3.86 12.89
CA THR A 100 0.33 -3.24 13.00
C THR A 100 -0.22 -2.94 11.62
N LEU A 101 -1.41 -3.45 11.32
CA LEU A 101 -2.04 -3.41 10.00
C LEU A 101 -3.52 -3.07 10.09
N LEU A 102 -4.03 -2.29 9.14
CA LEU A 102 -5.46 -2.19 8.89
C LEU A 102 -5.90 -3.37 8.03
N ARG A 103 -6.68 -4.30 8.58
CA ARG A 103 -7.04 -5.54 7.86
C ARG A 103 -7.86 -5.25 6.61
N LYS A 104 -7.41 -5.75 5.45
CA LYS A 104 -8.10 -5.60 4.15
C LYS A 104 -9.58 -5.98 4.23
N ARG A 105 -9.89 -7.12 4.84
CA ARG A 105 -11.27 -7.61 4.96
C ARG A 105 -12.16 -6.69 5.81
N CYS A 106 -11.59 -6.05 6.83
CA CYS A 106 -12.33 -5.13 7.67
C CYS A 106 -12.62 -3.83 6.91
N LEU A 107 -11.61 -3.29 6.23
CA LEU A 107 -11.74 -2.08 5.41
C LEU A 107 -12.74 -2.25 4.28
N LEU A 108 -12.66 -3.35 3.52
CA LEU A 108 -13.60 -3.64 2.44
C LEU A 108 -15.08 -3.64 2.88
N ARG A 109 -15.35 -3.93 4.16
CA ARG A 109 -16.71 -4.02 4.70
C ARG A 109 -17.19 -2.74 5.38
N ASN A 110 -16.27 -1.91 5.86
CA ASN A 110 -16.60 -0.82 6.78
C ASN A 110 -16.04 0.54 6.36
N TYR A 111 -15.31 0.62 5.25
CA TYR A 111 -14.74 1.85 4.75
C TYR A 111 -15.31 2.16 3.36
N ALA A 112 -16.06 3.26 3.26
CA ALA A 112 -16.77 3.64 2.04
C ALA A 112 -15.81 3.94 0.87
N ASP A 113 -14.67 4.57 1.16
CA ASP A 113 -13.65 4.94 0.17
C ASP A 113 -12.59 3.84 -0.02
N TYR A 114 -12.92 2.56 0.21
CA TYR A 114 -11.96 1.45 0.13
C TYR A 114 -11.20 1.42 -1.21
N ASP A 115 -11.89 1.64 -2.33
CA ASP A 115 -11.30 1.58 -3.67
C ASP A 115 -10.32 2.73 -3.95
N ARG A 116 -10.32 3.77 -3.11
CA ARG A 116 -9.39 4.90 -3.20
C ARG A 116 -8.10 4.64 -2.41
N LEU A 117 -8.02 3.55 -1.64
CA LEU A 117 -6.83 3.23 -0.86
C LEU A 117 -5.65 2.90 -1.79
N PRO A 118 -4.50 3.56 -1.62
CA PRO A 118 -3.38 3.41 -2.53
C PRO A 118 -2.77 2.01 -2.39
N GLY A 119 -2.63 1.33 -3.53
CA GLY A 119 -2.08 -0.03 -3.60
C GLY A 119 -0.65 -0.15 -3.06
N ILE A 120 0.14 0.94 -3.11
CA ILE A 120 1.51 0.97 -2.57
C ILE A 120 1.55 0.74 -1.05
N CYS A 121 0.50 1.12 -0.33
CA CYS A 121 0.40 0.91 1.11
C CYS A 121 -0.14 -0.49 1.48
N HIS A 122 -0.58 -1.27 0.50
CA HIS A 122 -1.09 -2.61 0.72
C HIS A 122 0.07 -3.60 0.88
N VAL A 123 0.06 -4.33 1.99
CA VAL A 123 1.06 -5.34 2.30
C VAL A 123 0.40 -6.70 2.52
N ARG A 124 1.16 -7.74 2.19
CA ARG A 124 0.82 -9.13 2.49
C ARG A 124 1.91 -9.73 3.35
N THR A 125 1.54 -10.21 4.54
CA THR A 125 2.46 -10.85 5.48
C THR A 125 2.09 -12.32 5.65
N ARG A 126 3.08 -13.14 6.01
CA ARG A 126 2.85 -14.51 6.46
C ARG A 126 2.97 -14.55 7.98
N THR A 127 1.98 -15.14 8.63
CA THR A 127 2.04 -15.41 10.07
C THR A 127 3.01 -16.56 10.34
N PRO A 128 3.48 -16.73 11.60
CA PRO A 128 4.33 -17.86 11.98
C PRO A 128 3.71 -19.23 11.64
N GLU A 129 2.37 -19.33 11.65
CA GLU A 129 1.62 -20.54 11.29
C GLU A 129 1.45 -20.73 9.77
N GLY A 130 2.14 -19.92 8.96
CA GLY A 130 2.10 -19.98 7.49
C GLY A 130 0.86 -19.35 6.86
N ARG A 131 -0.04 -18.73 7.63
CA ARG A 131 -1.26 -18.10 7.08
C ARG A 131 -0.91 -16.76 6.45
N SER A 132 -1.43 -16.49 5.26
CA SER A 132 -1.31 -15.16 4.65
C SER A 132 -2.31 -14.18 5.29
N ARG A 133 -1.84 -13.00 5.66
CA ARG A 133 -2.64 -11.85 6.06
C ARG A 133 -2.36 -10.70 5.13
N SER A 134 -3.38 -9.89 4.85
CA SER A 134 -3.23 -8.69 4.04
C SER A 134 -3.95 -7.51 4.65
N GLY A 135 -3.41 -6.34 4.39
CA GLY A 135 -3.89 -5.10 4.96
C GLY A 135 -3.07 -3.92 4.48
N TYR A 136 -3.31 -2.78 5.10
CA TYR A 136 -2.65 -1.53 4.77
C TYR A 136 -1.82 -1.06 5.97
N LEU A 137 -0.65 -0.51 5.68
CA LEU A 137 0.20 0.10 6.70
C LEU A 137 -0.38 1.45 7.14
N PRO A 138 -0.63 1.66 8.44
CA PRO A 138 -1.22 2.90 8.92
C PRO A 138 -0.33 4.12 8.65
N GLY A 139 1.00 3.98 8.83
CA GLY A 139 1.95 5.06 8.55
C GLY A 139 2.03 5.44 7.07
N CYS A 140 1.97 4.46 6.17
CA CYS A 140 1.95 4.72 4.72
C CYS A 140 0.67 5.47 4.32
N LEU A 141 -0.50 5.02 4.82
CA LEU A 141 -1.76 5.70 4.56
C LEU A 141 -1.76 7.15 5.07
N ALA A 142 -1.18 7.38 6.25
CA ALA A 142 -1.04 8.74 6.79
C ALA A 142 -0.14 9.63 5.91
N ALA A 143 0.94 9.08 5.36
CA ALA A 143 1.81 9.80 4.41
C ALA A 143 1.10 10.12 3.09
N GLU A 144 0.18 9.26 2.65
CA GLU A 144 -0.68 9.46 1.48
C GLU A 144 -1.91 10.37 1.75
N GLY A 145 -1.98 10.98 2.94
CA GLY A 145 -3.04 11.94 3.28
C GLY A 145 -4.34 11.32 3.83
N PHE A 146 -4.36 10.02 4.10
CA PHE A 146 -5.50 9.37 4.76
C PHE A 146 -5.44 9.57 6.27
N ARG A 147 -6.59 9.84 6.90
CA ARG A 147 -6.70 10.00 8.35
C ARG A 147 -7.30 8.75 8.97
N ILE A 148 -6.78 8.30 10.10
CA ILE A 148 -7.31 7.16 10.85
C ILE A 148 -8.15 7.68 12.02
N ALA A 149 -9.40 7.22 12.13
CA ALA A 149 -10.30 7.57 13.24
C ALA A 149 -10.22 6.50 14.35
N PHE A 150 -9.84 6.90 15.56
CA PHE A 150 -9.75 6.03 16.73
C PHE A 150 -10.96 6.19 17.65
#